data_AF-A0A820RZV3-F1
#
_entry.id   AF-A0A820RZV3-F1
#
_cell.length_a   1.000
_cell.length_b   1.000
_cell.length_c   1.000
_cell.angle_alpha   90.00
_cell.angle_beta   90.00
_cell.angle_gamma   90.00
#
_symmetry.space_group_name_H-M   'P 1'
#
loop_
_entity.id
_entity.type
_entity.pdbx_description
1 polymer ?
#
loop_
_entity_poly.entity_id
_entity_poly.type
_entity_poly.pdbx_seq_one_letter_code
_entity_poly.pdbx_strand_id
1 'polypeptide(L)'
;MSFMSIPLVSLATFGGMWLMGQRLSPENIFSTLSFFTMVRAPLTVAMPGFIEKLSEARVSARRIDQFMQLDVLMNKCEKVKNENEEHVIIMENASFSWKDTPSLFSLNLKIRNGNLIGVKGSIGAGKSTL
;
A
#
# COMPACT_ATOMS: atom_id res chain seq x y z
N MET A 1 -30.42 -2.02 -9.04
CA MET A 1 -31.37 -0.93 -8.71
C MET A 1 -31.13 0.38 -9.49
N SER A 2 -30.45 0.38 -10.64
CA SER A 2 -30.10 1.64 -11.35
C SER A 2 -31.20 2.16 -12.29
N PHE A 3 -32.20 1.34 -12.66
CA PHE A 3 -33.22 1.73 -13.66
C PHE A 3 -34.36 2.61 -13.12
N MET A 4 -34.58 2.69 -11.80
CA MET A 4 -35.70 3.44 -11.21
C MET A 4 -35.39 4.90 -10.84
N SER A 5 -34.13 5.34 -10.84
CA SER A 5 -33.78 6.69 -10.36
C SER A 5 -34.22 7.81 -11.32
N ILE A 6 -34.02 7.66 -12.62
CA ILE A 6 -34.38 8.69 -13.62
C ILE A 6 -35.88 8.98 -13.63
N PRO A 7 -36.81 8.00 -13.72
CA PRO A 7 -38.24 8.32 -13.75
C PRO A 7 -38.71 8.98 -12.45
N LEU A 8 -38.15 8.59 -11.29
CA LEU A 8 -38.49 9.20 -10.00
C LEU A 8 -38.00 10.66 -9.92
N VAL A 9 -36.74 10.91 -10.29
CA VAL A 9 -36.14 12.26 -10.29
C VAL A 9 -36.83 13.16 -11.31
N SER A 10 -37.14 12.65 -12.50
CA SER A 10 -37.91 13.37 -13.51
C SER A 10 -39.33 13.69 -13.03
N LEU A 11 -40.03 12.72 -12.42
CA LEU A 11 -41.38 12.95 -11.86
C LEU A 11 -41.36 14.02 -10.77
N ALA A 12 -40.38 13.99 -9.86
CA ALA A 12 -40.23 15.00 -8.83
C ALA A 12 -39.91 16.38 -9.41
N THR A 13 -39.03 16.45 -10.42
CA THR A 13 -38.60 17.71 -11.04
C THR A 13 -39.74 18.36 -11.82
N PHE A 14 -40.40 17.60 -12.70
CA PHE A 14 -41.53 18.12 -13.48
C PHE A 14 -42.76 18.38 -12.62
N GLY A 15 -43.00 17.56 -11.58
CA GLY A 15 -44.03 17.82 -10.58
C GLY A 15 -43.81 19.13 -9.83
N GLY A 16 -42.56 19.41 -9.44
CA GLY A 16 -42.19 20.69 -8.84
C GLY A 16 -42.36 21.88 -9.78
N MET A 17 -41.93 21.74 -11.05
CA MET A 17 -42.13 22.78 -12.07
C MET A 17 -43.62 23.08 -12.30
N TRP A 18 -44.46 22.04 -12.29
CA TRP A 18 -45.91 22.20 -12.43
C TRP A 18 -46.52 22.94 -11.23
N LEU A 19 -46.12 22.59 -10.00
CA LEU A 19 -46.58 23.28 -8.78
C LEU A 19 -46.15 24.75 -8.71
N MET A 20 -45.00 25.09 -9.29
CA MET A 20 -44.52 26.47 -9.42
C MET A 20 -45.22 27.27 -10.54
N GLY A 21 -46.20 26.69 -11.22
CA GLY A 21 -46.95 27.35 -12.30
C GLY A 21 -46.14 27.51 -13.59
N GLN A 22 -45.02 26.80 -13.74
CA GLN A 22 -44.26 26.83 -15.00
C GLN A 22 -44.91 25.97 -16.07
N ARG A 23 -44.86 26.45 -17.33
CA ARG A 23 -45.35 25.67 -18.47
C ARG A 23 -44.35 24.58 -18.82
N LEU A 24 -44.79 23.32 -18.75
CA LEU A 24 -44.03 22.16 -19.18
C LEU A 24 -43.96 22.12 -20.71
N SER A 25 -43.00 22.85 -21.28
CA SER A 25 -42.70 22.79 -22.71
C SER A 25 -41.91 21.52 -23.05
N PRO A 26 -42.17 20.85 -24.20
CA PRO A 26 -41.42 19.67 -24.62
C PRO A 26 -39.91 19.88 -24.64
N GLU A 27 -39.45 21.07 -25.05
CA GLU A 27 -38.04 21.46 -25.07
C GLU A 27 -37.37 21.33 -23.69
N ASN A 28 -38.02 21.83 -22.65
CA ASN A 28 -37.51 21.75 -21.27
C ASN A 28 -37.49 20.31 -20.76
N ILE A 29 -38.48 19.50 -21.13
CA ILE A 29 -38.58 18.10 -20.73
C ILE A 29 -37.43 17.30 -21.35
N PHE A 30 -37.22 17.42 -22.67
CA PHE A 30 -36.18 16.68 -23.38
C PHE A 30 -34.76 17.11 -22.96
N SER A 31 -34.54 18.42 -22.75
CA SER A 31 -33.26 18.95 -22.25
C SER A 31 -32.94 18.41 -20.85
N THR A 32 -33.90 18.46 -19.93
CA THR A 32 -33.73 17.98 -18.55
C THR A 32 -33.49 16.47 -18.50
N LEU A 33 -34.21 15.69 -19.31
CA LEU A 33 -34.02 14.23 -19.39
C LEU A 33 -32.63 13.86 -19.93
N SER A 34 -32.15 14.62 -20.93
CA SER A 34 -30.81 14.47 -21.49
C SER A 34 -29.75 14.80 -20.44
N PHE A 35 -29.94 15.88 -19.68
CA PHE A 35 -29.06 16.27 -18.60
C PHE A 35 -28.97 15.20 -17.50
N PHE A 36 -30.10 14.68 -17.03
CA PHE A 36 -30.11 13.61 -16.03
C PHE A 36 -29.42 12.34 -16.52
N THR A 37 -29.54 12.02 -17.80
CA THR A 37 -28.85 10.88 -18.41
C THR A 37 -27.33 11.09 -18.44
N MET A 38 -26.88 12.31 -18.74
CA MET A 38 -25.46 12.67 -18.76
C MET A 38 -24.83 12.62 -17.36
N VAL A 39 -25.52 13.13 -16.35
CA VAL A 39 -25.01 13.22 -14.97
C VAL A 39 -25.13 11.87 -14.22
N ARG A 40 -25.96 10.95 -14.71
CA ARG A 40 -26.14 9.63 -14.10
C ARG A 40 -24.84 8.83 -14.00
N ALA A 41 -24.08 8.77 -15.09
CA ALA A 41 -22.84 7.99 -15.14
C ALA A 41 -21.82 8.46 -14.09
N PRO A 42 -21.49 9.77 -13.99
CA PRO A 42 -20.56 10.23 -12.97
C PRO A 42 -21.10 10.04 -11.55
N LEU A 43 -22.38 10.32 -11.28
CA LEU A 43 -22.93 10.19 -9.92
C LEU A 43 -23.07 8.76 -9.43
N THR A 44 -23.48 7.84 -10.31
CA THR A 44 -23.83 6.47 -9.89
C THR A 44 -22.62 5.54 -9.87
N VAL A 45 -21.64 5.77 -10.76
CA VAL A 45 -20.53 4.85 -10.98
C VAL A 45 -19.18 5.51 -10.69
N ALA A 46 -18.90 6.65 -11.32
CA ALA A 46 -17.57 7.23 -11.21
C ALA A 46 -17.26 7.77 -9.80
N MET A 47 -18.23 8.42 -9.15
CA MET A 47 -18.05 9.01 -7.82
C MET A 47 -17.79 7.94 -6.73
N PRO A 48 -18.60 6.88 -6.58
CA PRO A 48 -18.29 5.82 -5.62
C PRO A 48 -16.94 5.16 -5.88
N GLY A 49 -16.64 4.85 -7.16
CA GLY A 49 -15.36 4.24 -7.53
C GLY A 49 -14.16 5.15 -7.25
N PHE A 50 -14.31 6.47 -7.43
CA PHE A 50 -13.27 7.43 -7.10
C PHE A 50 -12.99 7.48 -5.59
N ILE A 51 -14.03 7.45 -4.75
CA ILE A 51 -13.88 7.44 -3.29
C ILE A 51 -13.16 6.17 -2.84
N GLU A 52 -13.54 5.02 -3.40
CA GLU A 52 -12.87 3.74 -3.13
C GLU A 52 -11.37 3.81 -3.46
N LYS A 53 -11.04 4.30 -4.66
CA LYS A 53 -9.65 4.43 -5.12
C LYS A 53 -8.87 5.44 -4.30
N LEU A 54 -9.49 6.54 -3.86
CA LEU A 54 -8.86 7.51 -2.99
C LEU A 54 -8.53 6.93 -1.61
N SER A 55 -9.45 6.12 -1.05
CA SER A 55 -9.23 5.41 0.21
C SER A 55 -8.04 4.43 0.09
N GLU A 56 -8.03 3.63 -0.98
CA GLU A 56 -6.95 2.68 -1.27
C GLU A 56 -5.59 3.40 -1.42
N ALA A 57 -5.56 4.48 -2.20
CA ALA A 57 -4.36 5.30 -2.41
C ALA A 57 -3.83 5.89 -1.09
N ARG A 58 -4.72 6.37 -0.21
CA ARG A 58 -4.35 6.94 1.09
C ARG A 58 -3.70 5.90 2.00
N VAL A 59 -4.25 4.69 2.06
CA VAL A 59 -3.68 3.59 2.86
C VAL A 59 -2.33 3.17 2.30
N SER A 60 -2.20 3.07 0.97
CA SER A 60 -0.94 2.72 0.31
C SER A 60 0.15 3.76 0.57
N ALA A 61 -0.16 5.05 0.39
CA ALA A 61 0.77 6.15 0.64
C ALA A 61 1.27 6.16 2.10
N ARG A 62 0.39 5.89 3.07
CA ARG A 62 0.77 5.79 4.48
C ARG A 62 1.76 4.65 4.75
N ARG A 63 1.60 3.49 4.10
CA ARG A 63 2.54 2.37 4.25
C ARG A 63 3.93 2.73 3.73
N ILE A 64 3.99 3.43 2.60
CA ILE A 64 5.26 3.90 2.01
C ILE A 64 5.93 4.91 2.94
N ASP A 65 5.18 5.86 3.50
CA ASP A 65 5.70 6.84 4.46
C ASP A 65 6.28 6.16 5.71
N GLN A 66 5.56 5.19 6.28
CA GLN A 66 6.04 4.40 7.41
C GLN A 66 7.32 3.62 7.10
N PHE A 67 7.46 3.09 5.88
CA PHE A 67 8.66 2.41 5.44
C PHE A 67 9.86 3.37 5.29
N MET A 68 9.63 4.58 4.77
CA MET A 68 10.68 5.58 4.59
C MET A 68 11.19 6.15 5.92
N GLN A 69 10.34 6.20 6.94
CA GLN A 69 10.70 6.64 8.29
C GLN A 69 11.34 5.54 9.15
N LEU A 70 11.54 4.34 8.60
CA LEU A 70 12.17 3.26 9.35
C LEU A 70 13.63 3.61 9.61
N ASP A 71 14.03 3.63 10.88
CA ASP A 71 15.41 3.86 11.27
C ASP A 71 16.30 2.78 10.67
N VAL A 72 17.10 3.15 9.67
CA VAL A 72 18.09 2.24 9.10
C VAL A 72 19.18 2.04 10.14
N LEU A 73 19.20 0.86 10.75
CA LEU A 73 20.15 0.45 11.80
C LEU A 73 21.64 0.63 11.43
N MET A 74 21.95 0.90 10.15
CA MET A 74 23.32 1.14 9.67
C MET A 74 23.97 2.41 10.23
N ASN A 75 23.20 3.39 10.72
CA ASN A 75 23.75 4.64 11.23
C ASN A 75 24.55 4.49 12.54
N LYS A 76 24.55 3.31 13.17
CA LYS A 76 25.25 3.07 14.44
C LYS A 76 26.56 2.30 14.31
N CYS A 77 26.97 1.93 13.10
CA CYS A 77 28.25 1.26 12.88
C CYS A 77 29.37 2.30 12.76
N GLU A 78 30.06 2.54 13.87
CA GLU A 78 31.31 3.30 13.87
C GLU A 78 32.36 2.49 13.09
N LYS A 79 32.91 3.06 12.00
CA LYS A 79 33.97 2.40 11.23
C LYS A 79 35.26 2.45 12.02
N VAL A 80 35.49 1.43 12.84
CA VAL A 80 36.78 1.23 13.49
C VAL A 80 37.76 0.69 12.45
N LYS A 81 38.81 1.46 12.13
CA LYS A 81 39.93 0.98 11.34
C LYS A 81 40.85 0.17 12.26
N ASN A 82 40.70 -1.14 12.27
CA ASN A 82 41.68 -2.02 12.89
C ASN A 82 42.67 -2.49 11.81
N GLU A 83 43.89 -1.93 11.85
CA GLU A 83 44.93 -2.19 10.86
C GLU A 83 45.69 -3.52 11.10
N ASN A 84 45.42 -4.25 12.19
CA ASN A 84 46.18 -5.44 12.60
C ASN A 84 45.32 -6.53 13.29
N GLU A 85 44.20 -6.95 12.71
CA GLU A 85 43.44 -8.10 13.23
C GLU A 85 43.81 -9.41 12.51
N GLU A 86 44.24 -10.41 13.30
CA GLU A 86 44.49 -11.79 12.85
C GLU A 86 43.23 -12.45 12.27
N HIS A 87 42.06 -11.99 12.72
CA HIS A 87 40.75 -12.45 12.31
C HIS A 87 39.98 -11.36 11.55
N VAL A 88 39.48 -11.68 10.36
CA VAL A 88 38.71 -10.77 9.50
C VAL A 88 37.23 -10.80 9.84
N ILE A 89 36.73 -11.93 10.36
CA ILE A 89 35.34 -12.08 10.80
C ILE A 89 35.35 -12.72 12.18
N ILE A 90 34.73 -12.04 13.15
CA ILE A 90 34.51 -12.52 14.51
C ILE A 90 33.02 -12.41 14.81
N MET A 91 32.40 -13.54 15.14
CA MET A 91 31.05 -13.62 15.68
C MET A 91 31.12 -14.32 17.02
N GLU A 92 30.61 -13.69 18.06
CA GLU A 92 30.56 -14.25 19.41
C GLU A 92 29.12 -14.24 19.90
N ASN A 93 28.58 -15.43 20.19
CA ASN A 93 27.20 -15.66 20.60
C ASN A 93 26.15 -14.95 19.71
N ALA A 94 26.42 -14.87 18.41
CA ALA A 94 25.57 -14.14 17.47
C ALA A 94 24.30 -14.94 17.13
N SER A 95 23.14 -14.28 17.13
CA SER A 95 21.86 -14.89 16.74
C SER A 95 21.20 -14.04 15.66
N PHE A 96 20.72 -14.69 14.60
CA PHE A 96 20.16 -14.01 13.43
C PHE A 96 18.73 -14.47 13.16
N SER A 97 17.87 -13.50 12.85
CA SER A 97 16.46 -13.71 12.61
C SER A 97 15.92 -12.81 11.52
N TRP A 98 15.09 -13.36 10.64
CA TRP A 98 14.30 -12.60 9.67
C TRP A 98 12.89 -12.25 10.21
N LYS A 99 12.47 -12.88 11.31
CA LYS A 99 11.18 -12.69 11.99
C LYS A 99 11.42 -12.57 13.50
N ASP A 100 10.39 -12.76 14.32
CA ASP A 100 10.53 -12.69 15.79
C ASP A 100 11.28 -13.89 16.39
N THR A 101 11.32 -15.03 15.68
CA THR A 101 11.97 -16.26 16.16
C THR A 101 13.33 -16.47 15.48
N PRO A 102 14.43 -16.62 16.23
CA PRO A 102 15.75 -16.72 15.62
C PRO A 102 15.87 -17.96 14.73
N SER A 103 16.50 -17.77 13.58
CA SER A 103 16.80 -18.85 12.63
C SER A 103 18.21 -19.43 12.83
N LEU A 104 19.11 -18.63 13.43
CA LEU A 104 20.45 -19.01 13.85
C LEU A 104 20.63 -18.57 15.31
N PHE A 105 21.18 -19.45 16.13
CA PHE A 105 21.36 -19.22 17.56
C PHE A 105 22.83 -19.41 17.95
N SER A 106 23.32 -18.52 18.81
CA SER A 106 24.60 -18.65 19.53
C SER A 106 25.78 -19.05 18.64
N LEU A 107 25.90 -18.39 17.49
CA LEU A 107 26.96 -18.64 16.53
C LEU A 107 28.28 -18.05 17.03
N ASN A 108 29.30 -18.91 17.13
CA ASN A 108 30.65 -18.55 17.52
C ASN A 108 31.60 -18.91 16.37
N LEU A 109 32.10 -17.90 15.67
CA LEU A 109 32.92 -18.10 14.47
C LEU A 109 34.05 -17.08 14.44
N LYS A 110 35.28 -17.56 14.24
CA LYS A 110 36.47 -16.71 14.08
C LYS A 110 37.20 -17.13 12.80
N ILE A 111 37.26 -16.24 11.82
CA ILE A 111 37.84 -16.49 10.51
C ILE A 111 39.11 -15.66 10.38
N ARG A 112 40.24 -16.32 10.10
CA ARG A 112 41.52 -15.66 9.84
C ARG A 112 41.62 -15.16 8.41
N ASN A 113 42.46 -14.15 8.20
CA ASN A 113 42.77 -13.69 6.85
C ASN A 113 43.44 -14.81 6.03
N GLY A 114 43.01 -15.00 4.78
CA GLY A 114 43.55 -16.00 3.85
C GLY A 114 42.92 -17.41 3.92
N ASN A 115 41.91 -17.64 4.78
CA ASN A 115 41.26 -18.95 4.89
C ASN A 115 40.04 -19.09 3.94
N LEU A 116 39.94 -20.23 3.26
CA LEU A 116 38.73 -20.64 2.53
C LEU A 116 37.85 -21.51 3.43
N ILE A 117 36.59 -21.10 3.65
CA ILE A 117 35.65 -21.82 4.52
C ILE A 117 34.43 -22.25 3.71
N GLY A 118 34.03 -23.51 3.87
CA GLY A 118 32.79 -24.05 3.30
C GLY A 118 31.70 -24.19 4.37
N VAL A 119 30.50 -23.68 4.08
CA VAL A 119 29.33 -23.81 4.96
C VAL A 119 28.43 -24.94 4.45
N LYS A 120 28.22 -25.97 5.26
CA LYS A 120 27.36 -27.12 4.94
C LYS A 120 26.29 -27.31 6.00
N GLY A 121 25.11 -27.76 5.59
CA GLY A 121 23.96 -28.01 6.47
C GLY A 121 22.70 -28.36 5.68
N SER A 122 21.68 -28.86 6.37
CA SER A 122 20.38 -29.22 5.80
C SER A 122 19.60 -28.02 5.27
N ILE A 123 18.61 -28.24 4.39
CA ILE A 123 17.70 -27.18 3.91
C ILE A 123 17.00 -26.56 5.12
N GLY A 124 16.97 -25.23 5.19
CA GLY A 124 16.39 -24.50 6.33
C GLY A 124 17.32 -24.28 7.53
N ALA A 125 18.56 -24.79 7.52
CA ALA A 125 19.53 -24.60 8.61
C ALA A 125 20.14 -23.18 8.71
N GLY A 126 19.56 -22.17 8.04
CA GLY A 126 20.05 -20.79 8.10
C GLY A 126 21.32 -20.48 7.31
N LYS A 127 21.79 -21.38 6.42
CA LYS A 127 23.02 -21.18 5.62
C LYS A 127 23.03 -19.91 4.76
N SER A 128 21.87 -19.44 4.28
CA SER A 128 21.74 -18.21 3.49
C SER A 128 21.52 -16.97 4.36
N THR A 129 21.25 -17.17 5.66
CA THR A 129 21.14 -16.09 6.66
C THR A 129 22.51 -15.75 7.24
N LEU A 130 23.41 -16.74 7.33
CA LEU A 130 24.83 -16.57 7.67
C LEU A 130 25.61 -16.02 6.48
#